data_AF-A0A6J4ZTE6-F1
#
_entry.id   AF-A0A6J4ZTE6-F1
#
_cell.length_a   1.000
_cell.length_b   1.000
_cell.length_c   1.000
_cell.angle_alpha   90.00
_cell.angle_beta   90.00
_cell.angle_gamma   90.00
#
_symmetry.space_group_name_H-M   'P 1'
#
loop_
_entity.id
_entity.type
_entity.pdbx_description
1 polymer ?
#
loop_
_entity_poly.entity_id
_entity_poly.type
_entity_poly.pdbx_seq_one_letter_code
_entity_poly.pdbx_strand_id
1 'polypeptide(L)'
;MKESVVYADFEIISETREEGCAVGACVWVDTVVRHAVSGETIYACVEPFPGLGQSEDIDRAALGQALEHARDSLKRRLRRS
;
A
#
# COMPACT_ATOMS: atom_id res chain seq x y z
N MET A 1 7.23 18.13 -7.83
CA MET A 1 6.45 17.04 -8.45
C MET A 1 6.87 15.76 -7.74
N LYS A 2 5.98 15.15 -6.95
CA LYS A 2 6.25 13.81 -6.39
C LYS A 2 6.22 12.84 -7.56
N GLU A 3 7.32 12.14 -7.80
CA GLU A 3 7.39 11.07 -8.78
C GLU A 3 6.24 10.10 -8.48
N SER A 4 5.31 9.94 -9.43
CA SER A 4 4.36 8.84 -9.40
C SER A 4 5.18 7.56 -9.51
N VAL A 5 5.52 6.97 -8.36
CA VAL A 5 6.17 5.66 -8.32
C VAL A 5 5.12 4.65 -8.77
N VAL A 6 5.05 4.42 -10.07
CA VAL A 6 4.21 3.38 -10.67
C VAL A 6 4.79 2.05 -10.20
N TYR A 7 4.15 1.43 -9.21
CA TYR A 7 4.49 0.08 -8.80
C TYR A 7 3.77 -0.91 -9.73
N ALA A 8 4.45 -1.24 -10.84
CA ALA A 8 4.01 -2.18 -11.85
C ALA A 8 2.62 -1.86 -12.44
N ASP A 9 1.57 -2.55 -11.99
CA ASP A 9 0.22 -2.49 -12.54
C ASP A 9 -0.66 -1.45 -11.83
N PHE A 10 -0.15 -0.80 -10.78
CA PHE A 10 -0.91 0.11 -9.94
C PHE A 10 -0.38 1.54 -9.97
N GLU A 11 -1.30 2.47 -10.13
CA GLU A 11 -1.10 3.89 -9.87
C GLU A 11 -1.54 4.20 -8.44
N ILE A 12 -0.64 4.76 -7.62
CA ILE A 12 -0.97 5.21 -6.27
C ILE A 12 -1.72 6.54 -6.36
N ILE A 13 -2.99 6.55 -5.96
CA ILE A 13 -3.86 7.73 -5.92
C ILE A 13 -3.62 8.52 -4.62
N SER A 14 -3.57 7.81 -3.50
CA SER A 14 -3.31 8.39 -2.19
C SER A 14 -2.57 7.41 -1.30
N GLU A 15 -1.67 7.95 -0.49
CA GLU A 15 -0.92 7.21 0.51
C GLU A 15 -0.95 8.02 1.80
N THR A 16 -1.48 7.41 2.86
CA THR A 16 -1.50 7.98 4.21
C THR A 16 -0.62 7.11 5.09
N ARG A 17 0.30 7.75 5.80
CA ARG A 17 1.14 7.13 6.83
C ARG A 17 0.72 7.71 8.16
N GLU A 18 0.26 6.87 9.08
CA GLU A 18 -0.11 7.36 10.41
C GLU A 18 1.14 7.48 11.29
N GLU A 19 1.47 8.70 11.69
CA GLU A 19 2.60 8.97 12.59
C GLU A 19 2.37 8.37 14.01
N GLY A 20 1.13 7.98 14.33
CA GLY A 20 0.66 7.48 15.63
C GLY A 20 1.28 6.16 16.11
N CYS A 21 1.98 5.42 15.24
CA CYS A 21 2.86 4.32 15.68
C CYS A 21 4.15 4.79 16.39
N ALA A 22 4.27 6.08 16.70
CA ALA A 22 5.38 6.68 17.43
C ALA A 22 5.66 6.06 18.82
N VAL A 23 4.72 5.32 19.41
CA VAL A 23 4.90 4.71 20.76
C VAL A 23 5.46 3.28 20.69
N GLY A 24 5.42 2.61 19.53
CA GLY A 24 5.57 1.14 19.46
C GLY A 24 6.46 0.57 18.35
N ALA A 25 7.12 1.40 17.54
CA ALA A 25 7.97 0.93 16.43
C ALA A 25 7.19 0.06 15.42
N CYS A 26 6.18 0.65 14.82
CA CYS A 26 5.36 0.02 13.79
C CYS A 26 5.12 0.99 12.63
N VAL A 27 4.77 0.44 11.47
CA VAL A 27 4.40 1.23 10.29
C VAL A 27 2.99 0.87 9.88
N TRP A 28 2.19 1.91 9.62
CA TRP A 28 0.84 1.83 9.10
C TRP A 28 0.82 2.52 7.75
N VAL A 29 0.39 1.79 6.73
CA VAL A 29 0.27 2.30 5.36
C VAL A 29 -1.14 2.08 4.89
N ASP A 30 -1.86 3.16 4.67
CA ASP A 30 -3.13 3.15 3.95
C ASP A 30 -2.89 3.66 2.53
N THR A 31 -3.20 2.81 1.55
CA THR A 31 -3.03 3.15 0.14
C THR A 31 -4.33 2.96 -0.63
N VAL A 32 -4.61 3.91 -1.49
CA VAL A 32 -5.63 3.78 -2.55
C VAL A 32 -4.89 3.73 -3.86
N VAL A 33 -5.11 2.65 -4.60
CA VAL A 33 -4.49 2.42 -5.90
C VAL A 33 -5.52 2.22 -6.99
N ARG A 34 -5.15 2.58 -8.21
CA ARG A 34 -5.90 2.26 -9.43
C ARG A 34 -5.12 1.24 -10.25
N HIS A 35 -5.76 0.13 -10.60
CA HIS A 35 -5.17 -0.83 -11.52
C HIS A 35 -5.15 -0.22 -12.94
N ALA A 36 -3.97 -0.12 -13.54
CA ALA A 36 -3.76 0.56 -14.81
C ALA A 36 -4.54 -0.08 -15.97
N VAL A 37 -4.73 -1.40 -15.94
CA VAL A 37 -5.38 -2.13 -17.05
C VAL A 37 -6.90 -2.15 -16.91
N SER A 38 -7.43 -2.47 -15.72
CA SER A 38 -8.89 -2.58 -15.53
C SER A 38 -9.54 -1.27 -15.08
N GLY A 39 -8.77 -0.29 -14.65
CA GLY A 39 -9.27 0.96 -14.06
C GLY A 39 -9.87 0.78 -12.66
N GLU A 40 -9.87 -0.43 -12.10
CA GLU A 40 -10.45 -0.66 -10.77
C GLU A 40 -9.68 0.08 -9.69
N THR A 41 -10.42 0.77 -8.82
CA THR A 41 -9.87 1.43 -7.63
C THR A 41 -9.95 0.48 -6.43
N ILE A 42 -8.85 0.37 -5.72
CA ILE A 42 -8.67 -0.59 -4.63
C ILE A 42 -8.04 0.13 -3.45
N TYR A 43 -8.69 0.01 -2.31
CA TYR A 43 -8.11 0.33 -1.03
C TYR A 43 -7.35 -0.88 -0.50
N ALA A 44 -6.15 -0.65 0.01
CA ALA A 44 -5.37 -1.63 0.75
C ALA A 44 -4.66 -0.96 1.93
N CYS A 45 -4.59 -1.69 3.03
CA CYS A 45 -3.88 -1.26 4.22
C CYS A 45 -2.89 -2.33 4.67
N VAL A 46 -1.88 -1.90 5.44
CA VAL A 46 -1.02 -2.77 6.23
C VAL A 46 -1.04 -2.29 7.67
N GLU A 47 -1.46 -3.18 8.57
CA GLU A 47 -1.61 -2.92 10.00
C GLU A 47 -1.12 -4.13 10.83
N PRO A 48 -0.44 -3.89 11.96
CA PRO A 48 0.79 -3.12 12.08
C PRO A 48 1.98 -3.88 11.47
N PHE A 49 2.78 -3.23 10.62
CA PHE A 49 4.03 -3.83 10.12
C PHE A 49 5.11 -3.75 11.22
N PRO A 50 5.68 -4.88 11.67
CA PRO A 50 6.70 -4.88 12.71
C PRO A 50 8.01 -4.31 12.16
N GLY A 51 8.50 -3.22 12.76
CA GLY A 51 9.75 -2.60 12.35
C GLY A 51 10.35 -1.78 13.49
N LEU A 52 11.45 -2.25 14.07
CA LEU A 52 12.18 -1.48 15.10
C LEU A 52 12.74 -0.19 14.47
N GLY A 53 12.01 0.91 14.67
CA GLY A 53 12.35 2.23 14.15
C GLY A 53 11.73 2.52 12.79
N GLN A 54 11.42 3.79 12.55
CA GLN A 54 11.04 4.28 11.22
C GLN A 54 12.32 4.35 10.37
N SER A 55 12.45 3.47 9.39
CA SER A 55 13.47 3.56 8.35
C SER A 55 12.81 3.60 6.98
N GLU A 56 13.44 4.27 6.02
CA GLU A 56 12.93 4.34 4.64
C GLU A 56 12.74 2.94 4.02
N ASP A 57 13.57 1.97 4.42
CA ASP A 57 13.46 0.59 3.98
C ASP A 57 12.21 -0.12 4.54
N ILE A 58 11.87 0.13 5.81
CA ILE A 58 10.66 -0.43 6.44
C ILE A 58 9.42 0.20 5.81
N ASP A 59 9.43 1.51 5.57
CA ASP A 59 8.33 2.20 4.87
C ASP A 59 8.12 1.63 3.47
N ARG A 60 9.20 1.40 2.72
CA ARG A 60 9.14 0.80 1.38
C ARG A 60 8.61 -0.64 1.42
N ALA A 61 9.01 -1.42 2.42
CA ALA A 61 8.53 -2.79 2.61
C ALA A 61 7.04 -2.81 2.95
N ALA A 62 6.58 -1.94 3.86
CA ALA A 62 5.18 -1.82 4.24
C ALA A 62 4.30 -1.39 3.05
N LEU A 63 4.75 -0.42 2.25
CA LEU A 63 4.08 -0.04 1.02
C LEU A 63 4.01 -1.21 0.02
N GLY A 64 5.11 -1.95 -0.15
CA GLY A 64 5.15 -3.14 -1.00
C GLY A 64 4.08 -4.17 -0.59
N GLN A 65 3.96 -4.46 0.70
CA GLN A 65 2.94 -5.38 1.21
C GLN A 65 1.51 -4.85 1.00
N ALA A 66 1.28 -3.55 1.16
CA ALA A 66 -0.03 -2.95 0.90
C ALA A 66 -0.46 -3.15 -0.57
N LEU A 67 0.50 -3.04 -1.49
CA LEU A 67 0.26 -3.29 -2.92
C LEU A 67 -0.01 -4.77 -3.23
N GLU A 68 0.63 -5.70 -2.51
CA GLU A 68 0.31 -7.13 -2.60
C GLU A 68 -1.13 -7.41 -2.14
N HIS A 69 -1.57 -6.78 -1.03
CA HIS A 69 -2.96 -6.87 -0.57
C HIS A 69 -3.93 -6.33 -1.64
N ALA A 70 -3.59 -5.21 -2.29
CA ALA A 70 -4.39 -4.66 -3.39
C ALA A 70 -4.49 -5.65 -4.57
N ARG A 71 -3.37 -6.26 -4.97
CA ARG A 71 -3.31 -7.27 -6.04
C ARG A 71 -4.19 -8.49 -5.72
N ASP A 72 -4.15 -8.98 -4.49
CA ASP A 72 -4.95 -10.14 -4.09
C ASP A 72 -6.44 -9.80 -3.93
N SER A 73 -6.77 -8.57 -3.56
CA SER A 73 -8.14 -8.06 -3.63
C SER A 73 -8.65 -8.04 -5.08
N LEU A 74 -7.87 -7.51 -6.02
CA LEU A 74 -8.19 -7.50 -7.44
C LEU A 74 -8.42 -8.90 -8.01
N LYS A 75 -7.48 -9.82 -7.78
CA LYS A 75 -7.60 -11.21 -8.24
C LYS A 75 -8.88 -11.88 -7.75
N ARG A 76 -9.28 -11.61 -6.50
CA ARG A 76 -10.53 -12.15 -5.93
C ARG A 76 -11.78 -11.54 -6.58
N ARG A 77 -11.75 -10.26 -6.96
CA ARG A 77 -12.86 -9.59 -7.67
C ARG A 77 -13.00 -10.12 -9.10
N LEU A 78 -11.89 -10.19 -9.84
CA LEU A 78 -11.89 -10.69 -11.22
C LEU A 78 -12.31 -12.15 -11.35
N ARG A 79 -12.05 -13.00 -10.34
CA ARG A 79 -12.53 -14.39 -10.31
C ARG A 79 -14.03 -14.54 -10.02
N ARG A 80 -14.70 -13.47 -9.57
CA ARG A 80 -16.14 -13.46 -9.26
C ARG A 80 -16.98 -12.84 -10.38
N SER A 81 -16.34 -12.20 -11.36
CA SER A 81 -16.98 -11.64 -12.56
C SER A 81 -16.97 -12.64 -13.71
#